data_AF-A0A085N4X8-F1
#
_entry.id   AF-A0A085N4X8-F1
#
_cell.length_a   1.000
_cell.length_b   1.000
_cell.length_c   1.000
_cell.angle_alpha   90.00
_cell.angle_beta   90.00
_cell.angle_gamma   90.00
#
_symmetry.space_group_name_H-M   'P 1'
#
loop_
_entity.id
_entity.type
_entity.pdbx_description
1 polymer ?
#
loop_
_entity_poly.entity_id
_entity_poly.type
_entity_poly.pdbx_seq_one_letter_code
_entity_poly.pdbx_strand_id
1 'polypeptide(L)'
;LPERLTCRTVFSYCGKLVGHYPVCSWLRTAVAFIKREANMTSRWDEPIDDYLIEVVNAMKNQDPARGHWKVSGDKAKLWVDVSSMTMGVVVEANGGIDEDAAWLRPDDPRHITLI
;
A
#
# COMPACT_ATOMS: atom_id res chain seq x y z
N LEU A 1 6.96 3.41 12.08
CA LEU A 1 7.15 4.79 11.58
C LEU A 1 8.65 5.10 11.61
N PRO A 2 9.17 5.91 10.68
CA PRO A 2 10.54 6.43 10.77
C PRO A 2 10.74 7.22 12.08
N GLU A 3 11.95 7.19 12.64
CA GLU A 3 12.29 7.96 13.86
C GLU A 3 12.26 9.48 13.64
N ARG A 4 12.59 9.91 12.42
CA ARG A 4 12.52 11.31 11.99
C ARG A 4 11.77 11.41 10.69
N LEU A 5 10.71 12.21 10.66
CA LEU A 5 9.92 12.45 9.45
C LEU A 5 10.59 13.57 8.64
N THR A 6 11.04 13.22 7.45
CA THR A 6 11.61 14.09 6.44
C THR A 6 11.03 13.69 5.08
N CYS A 7 11.10 14.55 4.07
CA CYS A 7 10.61 14.17 2.74
C CYS A 7 11.28 12.87 2.25
N ARG A 8 12.59 12.69 2.47
CA ARG A 8 13.31 11.45 2.12
C ARG A 8 12.74 10.21 2.82
N THR A 9 12.60 10.26 4.14
CA THR A 9 12.14 9.11 4.93
C THR A 9 10.68 8.80 4.65
N VAL A 10 9.85 9.82 4.42
CA VAL A 10 8.45 9.65 4.00
C VAL A 10 8.38 8.99 2.63
N PHE A 11 9.11 9.47 1.61
CA PHE A 11 9.13 8.83 0.29
C PHE A 11 9.59 7.38 0.35
N SER A 12 10.64 7.09 1.12
CA SER A 12 11.16 5.73 1.33
C SER A 12 10.12 4.83 1.99
N TYR A 13 9.51 5.28 3.09
CA TYR A 13 8.52 4.49 3.83
C TYR A 13 7.26 4.27 3.00
N CYS A 14 6.73 5.31 2.38
CA CYS A 14 5.62 5.23 1.45
C CYS A 14 5.90 4.31 0.25
N GLY A 15 7.13 4.32 -0.28
CA GLY A 15 7.59 3.38 -1.30
C GLY A 15 7.54 1.93 -0.84
N LYS A 16 8.00 1.66 0.39
CA LYS A 16 7.88 0.32 1.00
C LYS A 16 6.43 -0.09 1.19
N LEU A 17 5.56 0.82 1.64
CA LEU A 17 4.13 0.55 1.80
C LEU A 17 3.51 0.12 0.46
N VAL A 18 3.67 0.91 -0.60
CA VAL A 18 3.11 0.53 -1.92
C VAL A 18 3.85 -0.62 -2.59
N GLY A 19 5.02 -1.03 -2.10
CA GLY A 19 5.70 -2.25 -2.55
C GLY A 19 5.17 -3.52 -1.86
N HIS A 20 4.84 -3.43 -0.57
CA HIS A 20 4.23 -4.52 0.20
C HIS A 20 2.73 -4.66 -0.07
N TYR A 21 2.09 -3.54 -0.37
CA TYR A 21 0.68 -3.41 -0.71
C TYR A 21 0.60 -2.90 -2.17
N PRO A 22 1.05 -3.72 -3.15
CA PRO A 22 1.24 -3.34 -4.55
C PRO A 22 0.00 -2.69 -5.16
N VAL A 23 -1.19 -3.11 -4.71
CA VAL A 23 -2.42 -2.34 -4.88
C VAL A 23 -3.30 -2.53 -3.65
N CYS A 24 -3.84 -1.40 -3.20
CA CYS A 24 -4.61 -1.28 -1.97
C CYS A 24 -5.44 0.00 -2.05
N SER A 25 -6.72 -0.16 -2.43
CA SER A 25 -7.82 0.82 -2.42
C SER A 25 -7.40 2.26 -2.04
N TRP A 26 -7.71 2.70 -0.82
CA TRP A 26 -7.45 4.04 -0.33
C TRP A 26 -5.96 4.32 -0.04
N LEU A 27 -5.16 3.29 0.27
CA LEU A 27 -3.78 3.46 0.72
C LEU A 27 -2.89 4.05 -0.38
N ARG A 28 -3.06 3.62 -1.65
CA ARG A 28 -2.26 4.17 -2.76
C ARG A 28 -2.51 5.65 -2.95
N THR A 29 -3.78 6.05 -2.91
CA THR A 29 -4.21 7.45 -3.03
C THR A 29 -3.71 8.27 -1.84
N ALA A 30 -3.84 7.75 -0.62
CA ALA A 30 -3.36 8.42 0.59
C ALA A 30 -1.83 8.60 0.58
N VAL A 31 -1.09 7.56 0.20
CA VAL A 31 0.38 7.62 0.06
C VAL A 31 0.81 8.59 -1.05
N ALA A 32 0.11 8.62 -2.19
CA ALA A 32 0.38 9.56 -3.26
C ALA A 32 0.16 11.01 -2.82
N PHE A 33 -0.92 11.27 -2.07
CA PHE A 33 -1.19 12.57 -1.46
C PHE A 33 -0.08 12.97 -0.48
N ILE A 34 0.30 12.10 0.45
CA ILE A 34 1.39 12.37 1.41
C ILE A 34 2.70 12.69 0.69
N LYS A 35 3.06 11.92 -0.35
CA LYS A 35 4.27 12.20 -1.15
C LYS A 35 4.21 13.58 -1.79
N ARG A 36 3.03 13.99 -2.29
CA ARG A 36 2.84 15.32 -2.87
C ARG A 36 3.04 16.42 -1.84
N GLU A 37 2.42 16.30 -0.66
CA GLU A 37 2.57 17.27 0.44
C GLU A 37 4.03 17.34 0.92
N ALA A 38 4.67 16.19 1.16
CA ALA A 38 6.07 16.13 1.55
C ALA A 38 7.01 16.78 0.51
N ASN A 39 6.69 16.66 -0.77
CA ASN A 39 7.47 17.25 -1.87
C ASN A 39 7.25 18.76 -2.04
N MET A 40 6.25 19.37 -1.38
CA MET A 40 6.14 20.84 -1.31
C MET A 40 7.24 21.45 -0.44
N THR A 41 7.85 20.65 0.42
CA THR A 41 9.02 21.07 1.20
C THR A 41 10.26 21.09 0.29
N SER A 42 10.95 22.22 0.23
CA SER A 42 12.13 22.40 -0.64
C SER A 42 13.40 21.74 -0.11
N ARG A 43 13.34 21.08 1.06
CA ARG A 43 14.50 20.55 1.78
C ARG A 43 14.24 19.10 2.24
N TRP A 44 14.89 18.15 1.57
CA TRP A 44 14.62 16.71 1.67
C TRP A 44 14.87 16.09 3.05
N ASP A 45 15.75 16.69 3.84
CA ASP A 45 16.24 16.16 5.12
C ASP A 45 15.79 17.02 6.32
N GLU A 46 14.96 18.04 6.08
CA GLU A 46 14.34 18.81 7.17
C GLU A 46 13.11 18.10 7.73
N PRO A 47 12.79 18.35 9.02
CA PRO A 47 11.55 17.86 9.61
C PRO A 47 10.33 18.37 8.83
N ILE A 48 9.36 17.50 8.60
CA ILE A 48 8.07 17.84 7.99
C ILE A 48 6.93 17.40 8.91
N ASP A 49 5.73 17.95 8.71
CA ASP A 49 4.58 17.62 9.56
C ASP A 49 4.16 16.15 9.44
N ASP A 50 3.39 15.72 10.44
CA ASP A 50 3.09 14.33 10.76
C ASP A 50 2.00 13.67 9.88
N TYR A 51 1.89 14.03 8.60
CA TYR A 51 0.87 13.51 7.67
C TYR A 51 0.87 11.96 7.57
N LEU A 52 2.00 11.32 7.87
CA LEU A 52 2.15 9.88 7.81
C LEU A 52 1.50 9.15 9.00
N ILE A 53 1.32 9.82 10.13
CA ILE A 53 0.79 9.20 11.36
C ILE A 53 -0.65 8.73 11.14
N GLU A 54 -1.48 9.56 10.49
CA GLU A 54 -2.88 9.23 10.22
C GLU A 54 -3.01 7.98 9.35
N VAL A 55 -2.24 7.89 8.27
CA VAL A 55 -2.25 6.70 7.38
C VAL A 55 -1.78 5.46 8.11
N VAL A 56 -0.73 5.55 8.93
CA VAL A 56 -0.26 4.40 9.71
C VAL A 56 -1.30 3.96 10.75
N ASN A 57 -1.99 4.90 11.40
CA ASN A 57 -3.06 4.56 12.34
C ASN A 57 -4.27 3.96 11.63
N ALA A 58 -4.65 4.49 10.47
CA ALA A 58 -5.70 3.92 9.63
C ALA A 58 -5.35 2.48 9.21
N MET A 59 -4.13 2.22 8.76
CA MET A 59 -3.67 0.86 8.41
C MET A 59 -3.72 -0.14 9.58
N LYS A 60 -3.48 0.32 10.82
CA LYS A 60 -3.57 -0.55 12.01
C LYS A 60 -5.01 -0.94 12.33
N ASN A 61 -5.95 -0.03 12.09
CA ASN A 61 -7.37 -0.21 12.41
C ASN A 61 -8.16 -0.83 11.25
N GLN A 62 -7.69 -0.63 10.03
CA GLN A 62 -8.30 -1.08 8.79
C GLN A 62 -7.22 -1.64 7.89
N ASP A 63 -7.17 -2.97 7.80
CA ASP A 63 -6.32 -3.66 6.85
C ASP A 63 -6.71 -3.23 5.42
N PRO A 64 -5.81 -2.56 4.68
CA PRO A 64 -6.13 -2.04 3.34
C PRO A 64 -6.35 -3.14 2.30
N ALA A 65 -5.97 -4.39 2.61
CA ALA A 65 -6.22 -5.57 1.80
C ALA A 65 -7.52 -6.31 2.18
N ARG A 66 -8.21 -5.90 3.27
CA ARG A 66 -9.50 -6.50 3.69
C ARG A 66 -10.68 -5.69 3.21
N GLY A 67 -11.77 -6.39 2.88
CA GLY A 67 -13.04 -5.79 2.54
C GLY A 67 -13.85 -6.65 1.57
N HIS A 68 -15.01 -6.14 1.18
CA HIS A 68 -15.81 -6.72 0.10
C HIS A 68 -15.51 -5.97 -1.19
N TRP A 69 -14.94 -6.66 -2.18
CA TRP A 69 -14.73 -6.10 -3.50
C TRP A 69 -16.04 -6.07 -4.27
N LYS A 70 -16.45 -4.89 -4.73
CA LYS A 70 -17.64 -4.72 -5.56
C LYS A 70 -17.20 -4.55 -6.99
N VAL A 71 -17.09 -5.67 -7.69
CA VAL A 71 -16.69 -5.71 -9.09
C VAL A 71 -17.95 -5.64 -9.96
N SER A 72 -17.97 -4.73 -10.93
CA SER A 72 -19.09 -4.58 -11.86
C SER A 72 -18.95 -5.49 -13.08
N GLY A 73 -20.06 -6.05 -13.56
CA GLY A 73 -20.09 -6.94 -14.74
C GLY A 73 -20.75 -8.29 -14.46
N ASP A 74 -20.87 -9.11 -15.50
CA ASP A 74 -21.42 -10.47 -15.43
C ASP A 74 -20.33 -11.55 -15.33
N LYS A 75 -19.08 -11.19 -15.64
CA LYS A 75 -17.91 -12.08 -15.65
C LYS A 75 -16.69 -11.35 -15.10
N ALA A 76 -15.91 -12.08 -14.31
CA ALA A 76 -14.63 -11.64 -13.80
C ALA A 76 -13.61 -12.78 -13.87
N LYS A 77 -12.32 -12.43 -14.00
CA LYS A 77 -11.21 -13.37 -13.91
C LYS A 77 -10.42 -13.06 -12.63
N LEU A 78 -10.25 -14.08 -11.80
CA LEU A 78 -9.48 -13.99 -10.57
C LEU A 78 -8.08 -14.57 -10.80
N TRP A 79 -7.05 -13.77 -10.58
CA TRP A 79 -5.67 -14.19 -10.53
C TRP A 79 -5.25 -14.31 -9.08
N VAL A 80 -4.60 -15.41 -8.72
CA VAL A 80 -4.10 -15.63 -7.36
C VAL A 80 -2.65 -16.07 -7.47
N ASP A 81 -1.77 -15.37 -6.76
CA ASP A 81 -0.39 -15.78 -6.56
C ASP A 81 -0.13 -15.98 -5.07
N VAL A 82 0.53 -17.07 -4.71
CA VAL A 82 0.74 -17.45 -3.32
C VAL A 82 2.14 -18.00 -3.16
N SER A 83 2.87 -17.45 -2.20
CA SER A 83 4.15 -17.97 -1.72
C SER A 83 4.01 -18.48 -0.28
N SER A 84 5.13 -18.97 0.26
CA SER A 84 5.24 -19.31 1.68
C SER A 84 5.00 -18.11 2.59
N MET A 85 5.20 -16.89 2.09
CA MET A 85 5.17 -15.65 2.88
C MET A 85 4.00 -14.72 2.53
N THR A 86 3.54 -14.74 1.27
CA THR A 86 2.61 -13.75 0.72
C THR A 86 1.48 -14.42 -0.04
N MET A 87 0.36 -13.72 -0.12
CA MET A 87 -0.74 -14.02 -1.03
C MET A 87 -1.15 -12.73 -1.73
N GLY A 88 -1.33 -12.80 -3.04
CA GLY A 88 -1.81 -11.73 -3.89
C GLY A 88 -3.01 -12.20 -4.68
N VAL A 89 -4.00 -11.34 -4.85
CA VAL A 89 -5.20 -11.60 -5.62
C VAL A 89 -5.51 -10.39 -6.50
N VAL A 90 -5.77 -10.61 -7.78
CA VAL A 90 -6.20 -9.58 -8.74
C VAL A 90 -7.50 -9.99 -9.39
N VAL A 91 -8.47 -9.07 -9.47
CA VAL A 91 -9.70 -9.21 -10.24
C VAL A 91 -9.61 -8.38 -11.50
N GLU A 92 -9.76 -9.07 -12.63
CA GLU A 92 -9.92 -8.47 -13.94
C GLU A 92 -11.40 -8.56 -14.36
N ALA A 93 -12.01 -7.42 -14.68
CA ALA A 93 -13.38 -7.33 -15.18
C ALA A 93 -13.46 -6.31 -16.32
N ASN A 94 -14.38 -6.52 -17.26
CA ASN A 94 -14.62 -5.61 -18.40
C ASN A 94 -13.35 -5.26 -19.22
N GLY A 95 -12.35 -6.15 -19.26
CA GLY A 95 -11.10 -5.96 -20.00
C GLY A 95 -10.04 -5.11 -19.29
N GLY A 96 -10.22 -4.82 -18.00
CA GLY A 96 -9.24 -4.12 -17.17
C GLY A 96 -9.10 -4.74 -15.77
N ILE A 97 -8.09 -4.29 -15.02
CA ILE A 97 -7.97 -4.59 -13.59
C ILE A 97 -8.96 -3.71 -12.83
N ASP A 98 -9.85 -4.33 -12.08
CA ASP A 98 -10.90 -3.64 -11.31
C ASP A 98 -10.47 -3.49 -9.84
N GLU A 99 -10.00 -4.58 -9.23
CA GLU A 99 -9.58 -4.62 -7.83
C GLU A 99 -8.40 -5.58 -7.65
N ASP A 100 -7.53 -5.32 -6.68
CA ASP A 100 -6.50 -6.27 -6.26
C ASP A 100 -5.94 -5.95 -4.87
N ALA A 101 -5.37 -6.98 -4.24
CA ALA A 101 -4.66 -6.85 -2.98
C ALA A 101 -3.56 -7.88 -2.83
N ALA A 102 -2.58 -7.56 -1.97
CA ALA A 102 -1.64 -8.54 -1.46
C ALA A 102 -1.45 -8.37 0.04
N TRP A 103 -1.23 -9.48 0.73
CA TRP A 103 -1.00 -9.51 2.17
C TRP A 103 0.00 -10.60 2.56
N LEU A 104 0.62 -10.40 3.72
CA LEU A 104 1.51 -11.38 4.35
C LEU A 104 0.69 -12.47 5.04
N ARG A 105 1.24 -13.69 5.10
CA ARG A 105 0.68 -14.74 5.94
C ARG A 105 0.91 -14.40 7.43
N PRO A 106 -0.05 -14.66 8.32
CA PRO A 106 0.04 -14.30 9.75
C PRO A 106 1.26 -14.90 10.49
N ASP A 107 1.82 -16.00 9.98
CA ASP A 107 2.78 -16.84 10.71
C ASP A 107 4.24 -16.70 10.24
N ASP A 108 4.59 -15.80 9.31
CA ASP A 108 5.97 -15.68 8.79
C ASP A 108 6.58 -14.28 8.99
N PRO A 109 7.57 -14.11 9.90
CA PRO A 109 8.13 -12.81 10.27
C PRO A 109 9.30 -12.34 9.38
N ARG A 110 9.56 -12.93 8.20
CA ARG A 110 10.81 -12.63 7.45
C ARG A 110 10.60 -12.11 6.02
N HIS A 111 10.98 -10.85 5.84
CA HIS A 111 11.41 -10.11 4.64
C HIS A 111 11.00 -10.63 3.25
N ILE A 112 10.15 -9.86 2.55
CA ILE A 112 10.00 -9.94 1.09
C ILE A 112 11.26 -9.39 0.41
N THR A 113 11.91 -10.21 -0.42
CA THR A 113 12.87 -9.77 -1.45
C THR A 113 12.09 -9.53 -2.74
N LEU A 114 12.07 -8.29 -3.23
CA LEU A 114 11.63 -7.98 -4.60
C LEU A 114 12.83 -8.18 -5.52
N ILE A 115 12.68 -9.02 -6.53
CA ILE A 115 13.62 -9.17 -7.66
C ILE A 115 13.42 -8.02 -8.65
#